data_AF-A0A430WQE9-F1
#
_entry.id   AF-A0A430WQE9-F1
#
_cell.length_a   1.000
_cell.length_b   1.000
_cell.length_c   1.000
_cell.angle_alpha   90.00
_cell.angle_beta   90.00
_cell.angle_gamma   90.00
#
_symmetry.space_group_name_H-M   'P 1'
#
loop_
_entity.id
_entity.type
_entity.pdbx_description
1 polymer ?
#
loop_
_entity_poly.entity_id
_entity_poly.type
_entity_poly.pdbx_seq_one_letter_code
_entity_poly.pdbx_strand_id
1 'polypeptide(L)'
;MPYLLTKFHIKLANQRKDYFFKLANTIAKEYDNVFIEDLNIKAMAKLWGRKINDLNLKGRIFECPNCNVKLDRDYNASLNIYRVGASTLRGESIRPTKVG
;
A
#
# COMPACT_ATOMS: atom_id res chain seq x y z
N MET A 1 -1.51 36.47 -13.90
CA MET A 1 -1.28 35.06 -14.28
C MET A 1 -1.31 33.98 -13.16
N PRO A 2 -1.71 34.19 -11.87
CA PRO A 2 -1.79 33.08 -10.90
C PRO A 2 -2.99 32.11 -11.09
N TYR A 3 -4.10 32.62 -11.61
CA TYR A 3 -5.38 31.90 -11.65
C TYR A 3 -5.40 30.66 -12.56
N LEU A 4 -4.68 30.71 -13.69
CA LEU A 4 -4.57 29.58 -14.63
C LEU A 4 -3.79 28.41 -14.02
N LEU A 5 -2.70 28.70 -13.30
CA LEU A 5 -1.92 27.71 -12.57
C LEU A 5 -2.77 27.04 -11.48
N THR A 6 -3.51 27.82 -10.69
CA THR A 6 -4.42 27.28 -9.66
C THR A 6 -5.50 26.38 -10.26
N LYS A 7 -6.10 26.78 -11.39
CA LYS A 7 -7.08 25.94 -12.12
C LYS A 7 -6.48 24.62 -12.59
N PHE A 8 -5.24 24.63 -13.07
CA PHE A 8 -4.54 23.42 -13.47
C PHE A 8 -4.30 22.47 -12.28
N HIS A 9 -3.83 22.99 -11.15
CA HIS A 9 -3.65 22.19 -9.93
C HIS A 9 -4.96 21.58 -9.43
N ILE A 10 -6.06 22.34 -9.45
CA ILE A 10 -7.39 21.84 -9.07
C ILE A 10 -7.83 20.73 -10.03
N LYS A 11 -7.65 20.92 -11.34
CA LYS A 11 -8.00 19.90 -12.34
C LYS A 11 -7.21 18.61 -12.11
N LEU A 12 -5.90 18.71 -11.91
CA LEU A 12 -5.05 17.54 -11.64
C LEU A 12 -5.43 16.84 -10.32
N ALA A 13 -5.69 17.60 -9.26
CA ALA A 13 -6.13 17.05 -7.98
C ALA A 13 -7.46 16.29 -8.13
N ASN A 14 -8.42 16.87 -8.86
CA ASN A 14 -9.71 16.24 -9.12
C ASN A 14 -9.57 14.98 -9.97
N GLN A 15 -8.70 14.97 -10.98
CA GLN A 15 -8.42 13.77 -11.78
C GLN A 15 -7.83 12.63 -10.95
N ARG A 16 -6.87 12.94 -10.07
CA ARG A 16 -6.31 11.94 -9.14
C ARG A 16 -7.38 11.39 -8.22
N LYS A 17 -8.19 12.28 -7.63
CA LYS A 17 -9.29 11.91 -6.74
C LYS A 17 -10.30 11.00 -7.47
N ASP A 18 -10.73 11.38 -8.66
CA ASP A 18 -11.65 10.60 -9.50
C ASP A 18 -11.11 9.20 -9.81
N TYR A 19 -9.84 9.10 -10.22
CA TYR A 19 -9.18 7.80 -10.44
C TYR A 19 -9.20 6.93 -9.17
N PHE A 20 -8.83 7.50 -8.01
CA PHE A 20 -8.81 6.75 -6.75
C PHE A 20 -10.20 6.23 -6.37
N PHE A 21 -11.25 7.04 -6.49
CA PHE A 21 -12.61 6.60 -6.19
C PHE A 21 -13.10 5.50 -7.13
N LYS A 22 -12.80 5.61 -8.44
CA LYS A 22 -13.17 4.59 -9.42
C LYS A 22 -12.46 3.26 -9.16
N LEU A 23 -11.16 3.32 -8.89
CA LEU A 23 -10.36 2.14 -8.55
C LEU A 23 -10.87 1.49 -7.26
N ALA A 24 -11.06 2.27 -6.20
CA ALA A 24 -11.58 1.77 -4.92
C ALA A 24 -12.96 1.11 -5.08
N ASN A 25 -13.85 1.72 -5.85
CA ASN A 25 -15.18 1.16 -6.13
C ASN A 25 -15.12 -0.13 -6.94
N THR A 26 -14.15 -0.25 -7.87
CA THR A 26 -13.96 -1.48 -8.64
C THR A 26 -13.49 -2.62 -7.73
N ILE A 27 -12.45 -2.37 -6.93
CA ILE A 27 -11.91 -3.35 -5.98
C ILE A 27 -12.97 -3.77 -4.96
N ALA A 28 -13.72 -2.82 -4.39
CA ALA A 28 -14.77 -3.11 -3.40
C ALA A 28 -15.95 -3.92 -3.96
N LYS A 29 -16.16 -3.91 -5.29
CA LYS A 29 -17.20 -4.72 -5.94
C LYS A 29 -16.71 -6.11 -6.32
N GLU A 30 -15.42 -6.27 -6.59
CA GLU A 30 -14.84 -7.50 -7.11
C GLU A 30 -14.33 -8.43 -6.01
N TYR A 31 -13.90 -7.88 -4.87
CA TYR A 31 -13.29 -8.64 -3.79
C TYR A 31 -14.05 -8.47 -2.47
N ASP A 32 -14.36 -9.58 -1.82
CA ASP A 32 -15.01 -9.58 -0.49
C ASP A 32 -14.06 -9.14 0.63
N ASN A 33 -12.76 -9.42 0.46
CA ASN A 33 -11.72 -9.13 1.44
C ASN A 33 -10.58 -8.35 0.79
N VAL A 34 -10.28 -7.18 1.33
CA VAL A 34 -9.18 -6.32 0.88
C VAL A 34 -8.26 -6.04 2.07
N PHE A 35 -6.98 -6.36 1.92
CA PHE A 35 -5.97 -6.13 2.95
C PHE A 35 -5.05 -5.00 2.54
N ILE A 36 -4.87 -4.04 3.44
CA ILE A 36 -4.07 -2.82 3.21
C ILE A 36 -3.10 -2.69 4.38
N GLU A 37 -1.85 -2.40 4.08
CA GLU A 37 -0.86 -2.02 5.10
C GLU A 37 -0.60 -0.51 5.07
N ASP A 38 -0.26 0.06 6.23
CA ASP A 38 0.20 1.43 6.33
C ASP A 38 1.69 1.51 6.03
N LEU A 39 2.07 2.28 4.99
CA LEU A 39 3.47 2.52 4.68
C LEU A 39 4.09 3.49 5.70
N ASN A 40 4.76 2.95 6.71
CA ASN A 40 5.45 3.76 7.72
C ASN A 40 6.89 4.12 7.31
N ILE A 41 7.02 5.10 6.41
CA ILE A 41 8.31 5.55 5.87
C ILE A 41 9.28 6.00 6.98
N LYS A 42 8.78 6.61 8.06
CA LYS A 42 9.63 7.05 9.20
C LYS A 42 10.22 5.87 9.94
N ALA A 43 9.41 4.87 10.27
CA ALA A 43 9.88 3.65 10.92
C ALA A 43 10.82 2.85 10.01
N MET A 44 10.48 2.75 8.73
CA MET A 44 11.36 2.15 7.74
C MET A 44 12.71 2.90 7.71
N ALA A 45 12.72 4.24 7.59
CA ALA A 45 13.95 5.05 7.54
C ALA A 45 14.81 4.88 8.80
N LYS A 46 14.17 4.73 9.97
CA LYS A 46 14.85 4.45 11.24
C LYS A 46 15.49 3.06 11.26
N LEU A 47 14.80 2.04 10.75
CA LEU A 47 15.28 0.64 10.76
C LEU A 47 16.31 0.35 9.67
N TRP A 48 16.18 0.96 8.50
CA TRP A 48 17.01 0.66 7.31
C TRP A 48 17.98 1.80 6.94
N GLY A 49 17.97 2.92 7.66
CA GLY A 49 18.92 4.03 7.49
C GLY A 49 18.85 4.72 6.13
N ARG A 50 19.98 5.27 5.65
CA ARG A 50 20.08 5.99 4.35
C ARG A 50 19.67 5.13 3.14
N LYS A 51 19.66 3.79 3.28
CA LYS A 51 19.24 2.88 2.21
C LYS A 51 17.81 3.12 1.74
N ILE A 52 16.93 3.75 2.52
CA ILE A 52 15.57 4.08 2.06
C ILE A 52 15.51 5.25 1.08
N ASN A 53 16.41 6.22 1.22
CA ASN A 53 16.51 7.29 0.23
C ASN A 53 17.23 6.78 -1.04
N ASP A 54 18.11 5.79 -0.88
CA ASP A 54 18.79 5.09 -1.97
C ASP A 54 18.05 3.83 -2.44
N LEU A 55 16.83 3.56 -1.94
CA LEU A 55 15.99 2.48 -2.44
C LEU A 55 15.71 2.86 -3.88
N ASN A 56 16.38 2.17 -4.80
CA ASN A 56 16.12 2.27 -6.20
C ASN A 56 14.67 1.84 -6.41
N LEU A 57 13.71 2.77 -6.34
CA LEU A 57 12.29 2.52 -6.59
C LEU A 57 12.09 1.93 -7.99
N LYS A 58 13.08 2.11 -8.89
CA LYS A 58 13.13 1.48 -10.22
C LYS A 58 13.50 0.00 -10.17
N GLY A 59 14.14 -0.48 -9.11
CA GLY A 59 14.41 -1.90 -8.87
C GLY A 59 13.10 -2.63 -8.55
N ARG A 60 12.52 -3.26 -9.57
CA ARG A 60 11.23 -3.97 -9.48
C ARG A 60 11.38 -5.46 -9.13
N ILE A 61 12.59 -5.99 -9.09
CA ILE A 61 12.83 -7.41 -8.84
C ILE A 61 13.32 -7.58 -7.40
N PHE A 62 12.60 -8.39 -6.62
CA PHE A 62 13.09 -8.96 -5.37
C PHE A 62 13.78 -10.30 -5.68
N GLU A 63 14.99 -10.47 -5.18
CA GLU A 63 15.73 -11.74 -5.22
C GLU A 63 15.90 -12.25 -3.80
N CYS A 64 15.38 -13.46 -3.54
CA CYS A 64 15.51 -14.07 -2.23
C CYS A 64 16.96 -14.52 -2.00
N PRO A 65 17.65 -14.05 -0.95
CA PRO A 65 19.05 -14.41 -0.70
C PRO A 65 19.25 -15.89 -0.29
N ASN A 66 18.18 -16.58 0.11
CA ASN A 66 18.27 -17.96 0.59
C ASN A 66 17.97 -18.99 -0.51
N CYS A 67 17.02 -18.71 -1.40
CA CYS A 67 16.59 -19.66 -2.43
C CYS A 67 16.72 -19.12 -3.87
N ASN A 68 17.24 -17.90 -4.05
CA ASN A 68 17.48 -17.25 -5.35
C ASN A 68 16.23 -17.07 -6.24
N VAL A 69 15.02 -17.21 -5.69
CA VAL A 69 13.78 -16.92 -6.41
C VAL A 69 13.71 -15.42 -6.70
N LYS A 70 13.42 -15.10 -7.96
CA LYS A 70 13.23 -13.73 -8.45
C LYS A 70 11.76 -13.49 -8.71
N LEU A 71 11.23 -12.43 -8.13
CA LEU A 71 9.82 -12.06 -8.27
C LEU A 71 9.64 -10.55 -8.27
N ASP A 72 8.51 -10.07 -8.76
CA ASP A 72 8.19 -8.65 -8.69
C ASP A 72 8.06 -8.23 -7.22
N ARG A 73 8.72 -7.12 -6.87
CA ARG A 73 8.79 -6.60 -5.51
C ARG A 73 7.41 -6.22 -4.98
N ASP A 74 6.59 -5.60 -5.81
CA ASP A 74 5.28 -5.11 -5.41
C ASP A 74 4.33 -6.31 -5.26
N TYR A 75 4.46 -7.33 -6.12
CA TYR A 75 3.79 -8.62 -5.92
C TYR A 75 4.22 -9.33 -4.62
N ASN A 76 5.51 -9.33 -4.29
CA ASN A 76 6.00 -9.88 -3.02
C ASN A 76 5.34 -9.18 -1.82
N ALA A 77 5.26 -7.85 -1.88
CA ALA A 77 4.65 -7.04 -0.85
C ALA A 77 3.17 -7.40 -0.70
N SER A 78 2.42 -7.48 -1.81
CA SER A 78 1.02 -7.92 -1.80
C SER A 78 0.84 -9.31 -1.17
N LEU A 79 1.74 -10.27 -1.45
CA LEU A 79 1.66 -11.60 -0.85
C LEU A 79 1.90 -11.58 0.67
N ASN A 80 2.85 -10.75 1.13
CA ASN A 80 3.11 -10.59 2.57
C ASN A 80 1.93 -9.93 3.29
N ILE A 81 1.36 -8.86 2.71
CA ILE A 81 0.16 -8.19 3.24
C ILE A 81 -1.01 -9.16 3.32
N TYR A 82 -1.27 -9.91 2.25
CA TYR A 82 -2.30 -10.93 2.21
C TYR A 82 -2.09 -11.99 3.30
N ARG A 83 -0.86 -12.50 3.45
CA ARG A 83 -0.55 -13.54 4.45
C ARG A 83 -0.85 -13.07 5.87
N VAL A 84 -0.42 -11.86 6.24
CA VAL A 84 -0.67 -11.28 7.57
C VAL A 84 -2.16 -10.97 7.75
N GLY A 85 -2.79 -10.35 6.75
CA GLY A 85 -4.20 -10.01 6.80
C GLY A 85 -5.11 -11.23 6.91
N ALA A 86 -4.92 -12.24 6.05
CA ALA A 86 -5.66 -13.49 6.07
C ALA A 86 -5.46 -14.28 7.38
N SER A 87 -4.29 -14.17 8.02
CA SER A 87 -4.07 -14.76 9.35
C SER A 87 -4.97 -14.13 10.43
N THR A 88 -5.39 -12.87 10.25
CA THR A 88 -6.29 -12.16 11.16
C THR A 88 -7.76 -12.56 10.93
N LEU A 89 -8.14 -12.92 9.69
CA LEU A 89 -9.50 -13.37 9.39
C LEU A 89 -9.85 -14.76 9.95
N ARG A 90 -8.86 -15.62 10.20
CA ARG A 90 -9.10 -16.95 10.81
C ARG A 90 -9.44 -16.89 12.30
N GLY A 91 -9.56 -15.70 12.89
CA GLY A 91 -10.07 -15.49 14.24
C GLY A 91 -11.34 -14.64 14.21
N GLU A 92 -12.52 -15.27 14.15
CA GLU A 92 -13.73 -14.66 14.68
C GLU A 92 -13.54 -14.45 16.19
N SER A 93 -12.95 -13.31 16.56
CA SER A 93 -13.01 -12.76 17.90
C SER A 93 -13.66 -11.39 17.76
N ILE A 94 -14.98 -11.39 17.90
CA ILE A 94 -15.82 -10.23 18.18
C ILE A 94 -15.06 -9.32 19.14
N ARG A 95 -14.95 -8.03 18.79
CA ARG A 95 -14.39 -6.99 19.68
C ARG A 95 -15.00 -7.16 21.07
N PRO A 96 -14.23 -7.30 22.17
CA PRO A 96 -14.83 -7.17 23.48
C PRO A 96 -15.11 -5.68 23.70
N THR A 97 -16.31 -5.24 23.33
CA THR A 97 -16.87 -4.02 23.89
C THR A 97 -17.30 -4.35 25.31
N LYS A 98 -16.41 -4.18 26.29
CA LYS A 98 -16.83 -3.87 27.65
C LYS A 98 -15.87 -2.84 28.24
N VAL A 99 -16.40 -1.63 28.31
CA VAL A 99 -16.00 -0.60 29.27
C VAL A 99 -16.40 -1.13 30.65
N GLY A 100 -15.43 -1.20 31.55
CA GLY A 100 -15.56 -1.48 32.97
C GLY A 100 -14.30 -0.96 33.64
#